data_AF-A0A661IIA0-F1
#
_entry.id   AF-A0A661IIA0-F1
#
_cell.length_a   1.000
_cell.length_b   1.000
_cell.length_c   1.000
_cell.angle_alpha   90.00
_cell.angle_beta   90.00
_cell.angle_gamma   90.00
#
_symmetry.space_group_name_H-M   'P 1'
#
loop_
_entity.id
_entity.type
_entity.pdbx_description
1 polymer ?
#
loop_
_entity_poly.entity_id
_entity_poly.type
_entity_poly.pdbx_seq_one_letter_code
_entity_poly.pdbx_strand_id
1 'polypeptide(L)'
;MQFERIVCPRCNSLPIVYRKALVKIPFCDGTLEMQRAVDIISFIIDLQGILEIICPECKYCATSTHQYTNDIRRRLEANKELVDLFETGKISRDPINLSEFDEKELHFLVRLFSDSLATSNTLFLEELYEYNKMQAFEELCWIYVMNNQPALNSYIANLYLSNDVDQISEILRITNVSIGRICPFLVKDATVEQLKDFVQSNSILGTDWFQALREACRLERLDLLPLMIDLTVRDFDYYKPLPKIAEFSVTFDCVSCLKIVFEKGYEFKPELLYVIHSNKSTRCLNYLLRNNIIEINKLPLEKLLLITSLLGEDPGIVRDVVKDSLINIIENLFQKHKEEKLRHL
;
A
#
# COMPACT_ATOMS: atom_id res chain seq x y z
N MET A 1 -16.40 -19.45 -17.24
CA MET A 1 -17.03 -18.81 -16.06
C MET A 1 -18.34 -19.53 -15.78
N GLN A 2 -18.39 -20.39 -14.77
CA GLN A 2 -19.63 -20.97 -14.25
C GLN A 2 -20.30 -19.90 -13.39
N PHE A 3 -21.36 -19.27 -13.89
CA PHE A 3 -22.25 -18.42 -13.09
C PHE A 3 -23.15 -19.30 -12.24
N GLU A 4 -22.57 -19.96 -11.25
CA GLU A 4 -23.34 -20.59 -10.19
C GLU A 4 -23.72 -19.53 -9.15
N ARG A 5 -25.03 -19.31 -9.01
CA ARG A 5 -25.74 -18.78 -7.82
C ARG A 5 -25.89 -17.25 -7.71
N ILE A 6 -26.89 -16.72 -8.42
CA ILE A 6 -27.59 -15.47 -8.09
C ILE A 6 -28.74 -15.82 -7.10
N VAL A 7 -29.25 -14.89 -6.27
CA VAL A 7 -30.38 -15.07 -5.31
C VAL A 7 -31.58 -14.14 -5.62
N CYS A 8 -32.83 -14.59 -5.44
CA CYS A 8 -34.02 -13.74 -5.70
C CYS A 8 -34.12 -12.67 -4.59
N PRO A 9 -34.09 -11.36 -4.91
CA PRO A 9 -34.28 -10.30 -3.92
C PRO A 9 -35.68 -10.30 -3.27
N ARG A 10 -36.61 -11.14 -3.74
CA ARG A 10 -37.94 -11.30 -3.13
C ARG A 10 -38.11 -12.56 -2.28
N CYS A 11 -37.32 -13.60 -2.47
CA CYS A 11 -37.57 -14.90 -1.81
C CYS A 11 -36.33 -15.77 -1.53
N ASN A 12 -35.12 -15.27 -1.79
CA ASN A 12 -33.85 -15.96 -1.47
C ASN A 12 -33.55 -17.27 -2.18
N SER A 13 -34.43 -17.75 -3.06
CA SER A 13 -34.10 -18.89 -3.91
C SER A 13 -33.12 -18.54 -5.01
N LEU A 14 -32.58 -19.54 -5.68
CA LEU A 14 -31.60 -19.40 -6.76
C LEU A 14 -32.29 -19.05 -8.09
N PRO A 15 -32.31 -17.77 -8.54
CA PRO A 15 -32.71 -17.40 -9.87
C PRO A 15 -31.80 -18.00 -10.93
N ILE A 16 -32.45 -18.28 -12.05
CA ILE A 16 -31.83 -18.70 -13.29
C ILE A 16 -31.34 -17.45 -14.01
N VAL A 17 -30.10 -17.49 -14.44
CA VAL A 17 -29.45 -16.42 -15.18
C VAL A 17 -29.61 -16.70 -16.67
N TYR A 18 -30.45 -15.94 -17.34
CA TYR A 18 -30.59 -16.00 -18.78
C TYR A 18 -29.69 -14.94 -19.42
N ARG A 19 -28.72 -15.40 -20.21
CA ARG A 19 -28.02 -14.53 -21.16
C ARG A 19 -28.76 -14.60 -22.49
N LYS A 20 -29.43 -13.53 -22.90
CA LYS A 20 -29.97 -13.45 -24.27
C LYS A 20 -28.80 -13.31 -25.23
N ALA A 21 -28.37 -14.41 -25.86
CA ALA A 21 -27.57 -14.33 -27.06
C ALA A 21 -28.51 -14.11 -28.25
N LEU A 22 -28.51 -12.93 -28.86
CA LEU A 22 -29.03 -12.60 -30.20
C LEU A 22 -28.53 -11.18 -30.52
N VAL A 23 -27.87 -10.88 -31.64
CA VAL A 23 -28.35 -10.98 -33.04
C VAL A 23 -27.18 -11.19 -34.02
N LYS A 24 -27.36 -12.02 -35.07
CA LYS A 24 -26.54 -12.03 -36.29
C LYS A 24 -26.82 -10.74 -37.08
N ILE A 25 -25.80 -9.90 -37.28
CA ILE A 25 -25.94 -8.66 -38.04
C ILE A 25 -25.84 -8.98 -39.54
N PRO A 26 -26.80 -8.56 -40.39
CA PRO A 26 -26.64 -8.60 -41.83
C PRO A 26 -25.68 -7.48 -42.25
N PHE A 27 -24.64 -7.82 -42.99
CA PHE A 27 -23.80 -6.83 -43.65
C PHE A 27 -24.62 -6.11 -44.74
N CYS A 28 -24.66 -4.78 -44.68
CA CYS A 28 -25.02 -3.93 -45.80
C CYS A 28 -23.83 -3.02 -46.11
N ASP A 29 -23.46 -2.99 -47.39
CA ASP A 29 -22.29 -2.29 -47.92
C ASP A 29 -22.39 -0.76 -47.76
N GLY A 30 -21.24 -0.14 -47.49
CA GLY A 30 -20.92 1.20 -47.96
C GLY A 30 -21.31 2.37 -47.03
N THR A 31 -20.27 2.92 -46.38
CA THR A 31 -20.13 4.35 -46.03
C THR A 31 -21.29 5.04 -45.30
N LEU A 32 -21.31 4.96 -43.97
CA LEU A 32 -21.97 5.94 -43.08
C LEU A 32 -21.38 5.90 -41.66
N GLU A 33 -20.52 6.89 -41.39
CA GLU A 33 -20.14 7.52 -40.11
C GLU A 33 -19.69 6.65 -38.91
N MET A 34 -18.38 6.72 -38.62
CA MET A 34 -17.67 6.16 -37.46
C MET A 34 -18.33 6.46 -36.10
N GLN A 35 -19.07 7.57 -35.95
CA GLN A 35 -19.78 7.89 -34.70
C GLN A 35 -20.94 6.93 -34.44
N ARG A 36 -21.71 6.56 -35.47
CA ARG A 36 -22.78 5.56 -35.35
C ARG A 36 -22.26 4.14 -35.18
N ALA A 37 -21.07 3.84 -35.70
CA ALA A 37 -20.38 2.58 -35.42
C ALA A 37 -19.94 2.49 -33.95
N VAL A 38 -19.49 3.58 -33.34
CA VAL A 38 -19.18 3.66 -31.90
C VAL A 38 -20.45 3.59 -31.05
N ASP A 39 -21.55 4.21 -31.48
CA ASP A 39 -22.84 4.10 -30.80
C ASP A 39 -23.41 2.69 -30.92
N ILE A 40 -23.26 2.02 -32.07
CA ILE A 40 -23.66 0.62 -32.27
C ILE A 40 -22.74 -0.32 -31.51
N ILE A 41 -21.43 -0.05 -31.41
CA ILE A 41 -20.49 -0.85 -30.61
C ILE A 41 -20.75 -0.65 -29.12
N SER A 42 -20.99 0.58 -28.66
CA SER A 42 -21.40 0.87 -27.28
C SER A 42 -22.77 0.25 -26.97
N PHE A 43 -23.71 0.30 -27.92
CA PHE A 43 -25.00 -0.38 -27.83
C PHE A 43 -24.86 -1.91 -27.86
N ILE A 44 -23.90 -2.47 -28.60
CA ILE A 44 -23.58 -3.91 -28.61
C ILE A 44 -22.88 -4.33 -27.31
N ILE A 45 -22.02 -3.49 -26.74
CA ILE A 45 -21.36 -3.72 -25.44
C ILE A 45 -22.40 -3.61 -24.31
N ASP A 46 -23.31 -2.65 -24.36
CA ASP A 46 -24.45 -2.54 -23.45
C ASP A 46 -25.44 -3.71 -23.63
N LEU A 47 -25.65 -4.20 -24.87
CA LEU A 47 -26.45 -5.39 -25.16
C LEU A 47 -25.77 -6.70 -24.74
N GLN A 48 -24.44 -6.76 -24.65
CA GLN A 48 -23.72 -7.88 -24.01
C GLN A 48 -24.00 -7.97 -22.49
N GLY A 49 -24.68 -6.97 -21.93
CA GLY A 49 -25.13 -6.82 -20.55
C GLY A 49 -26.60 -7.16 -20.25
N ILE A 50 -27.39 -7.75 -21.16
CA ILE A 50 -28.73 -8.26 -20.79
C ILE A 50 -28.60 -9.62 -20.08
N LEU A 51 -28.38 -9.54 -18.77
CA LEU A 51 -28.65 -10.60 -17.80
C LEU A 51 -30.14 -10.51 -17.42
N GLU A 52 -30.95 -11.42 -17.96
CA GLU A 52 -32.30 -11.65 -17.43
C GLU A 52 -32.16 -12.58 -16.21
N ILE A 53 -32.24 -12.01 -15.01
CA ILE A 53 -32.22 -12.77 -13.76
C ILE A 53 -33.66 -13.11 -13.44
N ILE A 54 -34.03 -14.38 -13.63
CA ILE A 54 -35.39 -14.85 -13.42
C ILE A 54 -35.40 -15.80 -12.24
N CYS A 55 -36.16 -15.47 -11.20
CA CYS A 55 -36.39 -16.43 -10.13
C CYS A 55 -37.53 -17.39 -10.47
N PRO A 56 -37.28 -18.71 -10.48
CA PRO A 56 -38.31 -19.69 -10.77
C PRO A 56 -39.38 -19.76 -9.66
N GLU A 57 -39.06 -19.42 -8.41
CA GLU A 57 -40.00 -19.51 -7.29
C GLU A 57 -40.89 -18.27 -7.15
N CYS A 58 -40.29 -17.08 -7.10
CA CYS A 58 -41.00 -15.81 -6.89
C CYS A 58 -41.42 -15.12 -8.20
N LYS A 59 -41.05 -15.68 -9.37
CA LYS A 59 -41.20 -15.07 -10.71
C LYS A 59 -40.59 -13.67 -10.84
N TYR A 60 -39.69 -13.31 -9.94
CA TYR A 60 -38.92 -12.07 -10.03
C TYR A 60 -38.12 -12.06 -11.34
N CYS A 61 -38.06 -10.92 -12.01
CA CYS A 61 -37.32 -10.74 -13.24
C CYS A 61 -36.59 -9.39 -13.20
N ALA A 62 -35.26 -9.42 -13.25
CA ALA A 62 -34.44 -8.26 -13.52
C ALA A 62 -33.89 -8.35 -14.95
N THR A 63 -34.03 -7.29 -15.73
CA THR A 63 -33.57 -7.25 -17.13
C THR A 63 -32.23 -6.54 -17.30
N SER A 64 -31.65 -6.04 -16.20
CA SER A 64 -30.30 -5.46 -16.15
C SER A 64 -29.69 -5.67 -14.77
N THR A 65 -28.36 -5.67 -14.70
CA THR A 65 -27.61 -5.67 -13.43
C THR A 65 -27.99 -4.47 -12.57
N HIS A 66 -28.21 -3.30 -13.18
CA HIS A 66 -28.62 -2.09 -12.47
C HIS A 66 -30.00 -2.23 -11.79
N GLN A 67 -30.99 -2.81 -12.47
CA GLN A 67 -32.29 -3.08 -11.88
C GLN A 67 -32.18 -4.08 -10.72
N TYR A 68 -31.40 -5.14 -10.91
CA TYR A 68 -31.17 -6.15 -9.88
C TYR A 68 -30.50 -5.55 -8.64
N THR A 69 -29.46 -4.74 -8.82
CA THR A 69 -28.78 -4.02 -7.73
C THR A 69 -29.72 -3.07 -7.00
N ASN A 70 -30.58 -2.34 -7.70
CA ASN A 70 -31.56 -1.43 -7.07
C ASN A 70 -32.65 -2.19 -6.28
N ASP A 71 -33.07 -3.36 -6.74
CA ASP A 71 -34.05 -4.17 -6.02
C ASP A 71 -33.45 -4.83 -4.77
N ILE A 72 -32.18 -5.26 -4.85
CA ILE A 72 -31.40 -5.66 -3.68
C ILE A 72 -31.24 -4.48 -2.73
N ARG A 73 -30.87 -3.29 -3.21
CA ARG A 73 -30.78 -2.05 -2.40
C ARG A 73 -32.07 -1.77 -1.64
N ARG A 74 -33.24 -1.81 -2.31
CA ARG A 74 -34.55 -1.62 -1.67
C ARG A 74 -34.86 -2.65 -0.59
N ARG A 75 -34.37 -3.87 -0.75
CA ARG A 75 -34.48 -4.89 0.29
C ARG A 75 -33.53 -4.60 1.46
N LEU A 76 -32.32 -4.13 1.17
CA LEU A 76 -31.31 -3.76 2.15
C LEU A 76 -31.55 -2.38 2.81
N GLU A 77 -32.53 -1.58 2.34
CA GLU A 77 -32.85 -0.24 2.86
C GLU A 77 -33.18 -0.22 4.37
N ALA A 78 -33.48 -1.37 4.98
CA ALA A 78 -33.61 -1.51 6.44
C ALA A 78 -32.27 -1.42 7.19
N ASN A 79 -31.14 -1.57 6.49
CA ASN A 79 -29.79 -1.64 7.06
C ASN A 79 -28.85 -0.69 6.29
N LYS A 80 -29.06 0.61 6.54
CA LYS A 80 -28.38 1.72 5.83
C LYS A 80 -26.84 1.59 5.85
N GLU A 81 -26.28 1.04 6.92
CA GLU A 81 -24.83 0.87 7.09
C GLU A 81 -24.24 -0.17 6.12
N LEU A 82 -24.98 -1.24 5.84
CA LEU A 82 -24.57 -2.26 4.87
C LEU A 82 -24.62 -1.69 3.43
N VAL A 83 -25.65 -0.90 3.12
CA VAL A 83 -25.77 -0.20 1.83
C VAL A 83 -24.63 0.83 1.66
N ASP A 84 -24.36 1.63 2.69
CA ASP A 84 -23.29 2.63 2.67
C ASP A 84 -21.91 1.96 2.53
N LEU A 85 -21.67 0.82 3.19
CA LEU A 85 -20.45 0.01 3.03
C LEU A 85 -20.28 -0.45 1.57
N PHE A 86 -21.30 -1.08 0.99
CA PHE A 86 -21.22 -1.63 -0.36
C PHE A 86 -21.12 -0.57 -1.46
N GLU A 87 -21.68 0.62 -1.24
CA GLU A 87 -21.70 1.69 -2.25
C GLU A 87 -20.52 2.65 -2.14
N THR A 88 -20.09 2.95 -0.92
CA THR A 88 -19.11 4.02 -0.67
C THR A 88 -17.79 3.50 -0.14
N GLY A 89 -17.71 2.22 0.26
CA GLY A 89 -16.56 1.64 0.93
C GLY A 89 -16.29 2.22 2.32
N LYS A 90 -17.19 3.06 2.86
CA LYS A 90 -17.06 3.70 4.17
C LYS A 90 -18.03 3.05 5.14
N ILE A 91 -17.50 2.55 6.26
CA ILE A 91 -18.30 2.06 7.39
C ILE A 91 -18.44 3.22 8.40
N SER A 92 -19.59 3.30 9.06
CA SER A 92 -19.74 3.99 10.34
C SER A 92 -18.82 3.34 11.40
N ARG A 93 -18.69 3.91 12.60
CA ARG A 93 -17.91 3.26 13.67
C ARG A 93 -18.65 2.07 14.31
N ASP A 94 -19.91 1.88 13.95
CA ASP A 94 -20.78 0.90 14.56
C ASP A 94 -20.72 -0.42 13.76
N PRO A 95 -20.64 -1.57 14.44
CA PRO A 95 -20.55 -2.86 13.79
C PRO A 95 -21.83 -3.16 12.99
N ILE A 96 -21.67 -3.67 11.77
CA ILE A 96 -22.79 -4.11 10.94
C ILE A 96 -23.30 -5.42 11.53
N ASN A 97 -24.54 -5.43 12.00
CA ASN A 97 -25.13 -6.66 12.51
C ASN A 97 -25.43 -7.63 11.35
N LEU A 98 -24.48 -8.53 11.05
CA LEU A 98 -24.60 -9.51 9.96
C LEU A 98 -25.38 -10.77 10.33
N SER A 99 -25.85 -10.88 11.58
CA SER A 99 -26.55 -12.08 12.06
C SER A 99 -27.84 -12.38 11.27
N GLU A 100 -28.52 -11.33 10.77
CA GLU A 100 -29.81 -11.43 10.08
C GLU A 100 -29.71 -11.82 8.60
N PHE A 101 -28.51 -11.81 8.02
CA PHE A 101 -28.31 -12.08 6.60
C PHE A 101 -27.89 -13.53 6.35
N ASP A 102 -28.44 -14.15 5.30
CA ASP A 102 -28.04 -15.49 4.88
C ASP A 102 -26.62 -15.48 4.29
N GLU A 103 -25.85 -16.56 4.51
CA GLU A 103 -24.46 -16.66 4.02
C GLU A 103 -24.39 -16.54 2.49
N LYS A 104 -25.34 -17.15 1.75
CA LYS A 104 -25.34 -17.07 0.29
C LYS A 104 -25.65 -15.67 -0.21
N GLU A 105 -26.49 -14.95 0.53
CA GLU A 105 -26.81 -13.55 0.24
C GLU A 105 -25.58 -12.67 0.45
N LEU A 106 -24.90 -12.78 1.59
CA LEU A 106 -23.68 -12.01 1.87
C LEU A 106 -22.55 -12.32 0.89
N HIS A 107 -22.31 -13.60 0.59
CA HIS A 107 -21.29 -14.01 -0.36
C HIS A 107 -21.55 -13.40 -1.74
N PHE A 108 -22.81 -13.42 -2.20
CA PHE A 108 -23.18 -12.79 -3.45
C PHE A 108 -22.98 -11.26 -3.43
N LEU A 109 -23.34 -10.58 -2.34
CA LEU A 109 -23.15 -9.13 -2.19
C LEU A 109 -21.66 -8.76 -2.24
N VAL A 110 -20.80 -9.50 -1.52
CA VAL A 110 -19.34 -9.32 -1.56
C VAL A 110 -18.80 -9.36 -2.99
N ARG A 111 -19.28 -10.31 -3.81
CA ARG A 111 -18.89 -10.44 -5.22
C ARG A 111 -19.36 -9.27 -6.08
N LEU A 112 -20.60 -8.84 -5.88
CA LEU A 112 -21.21 -7.78 -6.67
C LEU A 112 -20.53 -6.42 -6.44
N PHE A 113 -20.03 -6.19 -5.22
CA PHE A 113 -19.44 -4.92 -4.80
C PHE A 113 -17.92 -5.01 -4.60
N SER A 114 -17.24 -5.93 -5.30
CA SER A 114 -15.80 -6.18 -5.15
C SER A 114 -14.93 -4.93 -5.28
N ASP A 115 -15.28 -4.04 -6.22
CA ASP A 115 -14.50 -2.83 -6.51
C ASP A 115 -14.62 -1.81 -5.36
N SER A 116 -15.82 -1.62 -4.82
CA SER A 116 -16.07 -0.74 -3.67
C SER A 116 -15.43 -1.29 -2.40
N LEU A 117 -15.58 -2.60 -2.15
CA LEU A 117 -15.08 -3.27 -0.95
C LEU A 117 -13.56 -3.36 -0.91
N ALA A 118 -12.89 -3.45 -2.06
CA ALA A 118 -11.44 -3.39 -2.15
C ALA A 118 -10.83 -2.11 -1.54
N THR A 119 -11.59 -1.01 -1.53
CA THR A 119 -11.15 0.27 -0.95
C THR A 119 -11.52 0.43 0.52
N SER A 120 -12.30 -0.52 1.07
CA SER A 120 -12.94 -0.41 2.38
C SER A 120 -12.10 -0.94 3.54
N ASN A 121 -12.49 -0.54 4.75
CA ASN A 121 -11.90 -0.91 6.03
C ASN A 121 -12.15 -2.39 6.37
N THR A 122 -11.18 -3.07 6.96
CA THR A 122 -11.16 -4.52 7.23
C THR A 122 -12.15 -4.98 8.32
N LEU A 123 -12.92 -4.07 8.93
CA LEU A 123 -13.97 -4.39 9.92
C LEU A 123 -15.00 -5.40 9.38
N PHE A 124 -15.30 -5.36 8.08
CA PHE A 124 -16.25 -6.31 7.49
C PHE A 124 -15.69 -7.74 7.43
N LEU A 125 -14.37 -7.94 7.37
CA LEU A 125 -13.76 -9.26 7.51
C LEU A 125 -13.93 -9.83 8.92
N GLU A 126 -13.84 -8.97 9.94
CA GLU A 126 -14.00 -9.33 11.35
C GLU A 126 -15.41 -9.89 11.61
N GLU A 127 -16.44 -9.14 11.20
CA GLU A 127 -17.83 -9.54 11.40
C GLU A 127 -18.22 -10.77 10.58
N LEU A 128 -17.76 -10.88 9.32
CA LEU A 128 -18.04 -12.07 8.51
C LEU A 128 -17.47 -13.34 9.17
N TYR A 129 -16.33 -13.24 9.84
CA TYR A 129 -15.75 -14.34 10.59
C TYR A 129 -16.50 -14.61 11.90
N GLU A 130 -16.79 -13.57 12.70
CA GLU A 130 -17.52 -13.67 13.97
C GLU A 130 -18.89 -14.36 13.80
N TYR A 131 -19.63 -13.99 12.75
CA TYR A 131 -20.94 -14.57 12.44
C TYR A 131 -20.88 -15.85 11.58
N ASN A 132 -19.70 -16.44 11.41
CA ASN A 132 -19.46 -17.68 10.67
C ASN A 132 -20.01 -17.66 9.23
N LYS A 133 -19.83 -16.53 8.52
CA LYS A 133 -20.25 -16.32 7.12
C LYS A 133 -19.09 -16.68 6.17
N MET A 134 -18.62 -17.92 6.26
CA MET A 134 -17.31 -18.35 5.75
C MET A 134 -17.14 -18.21 4.23
N GLN A 135 -18.17 -18.45 3.42
CA GLN A 135 -18.08 -18.24 1.96
C GLN A 135 -17.88 -16.77 1.59
N ALA A 136 -18.59 -15.87 2.28
CA ALA A 136 -18.46 -14.43 2.06
C ALA A 136 -17.11 -13.91 2.55
N PHE A 137 -16.65 -14.44 3.69
CA PHE A 137 -15.32 -14.18 4.23
C PHE A 137 -14.21 -14.58 3.25
N GLU A 138 -14.26 -15.80 2.72
CA GLU A 138 -13.30 -16.31 1.74
C GLU A 138 -13.23 -15.44 0.49
N GLU A 139 -14.37 -15.09 -0.09
CA GLU A 139 -14.42 -14.23 -1.27
C GLU A 139 -13.85 -12.83 -0.97
N LEU A 140 -14.17 -12.26 0.19
CA LEU A 140 -13.64 -10.95 0.58
C LEU A 140 -12.12 -10.98 0.79
N CYS A 141 -11.58 -12.05 1.38
CA CYS A 141 -10.14 -12.26 1.46
C CYS A 141 -9.48 -12.26 0.07
N TRP A 142 -10.07 -12.95 -0.91
CA TRP A 142 -9.57 -12.96 -2.28
C TRP A 142 -9.65 -11.59 -2.96
N ILE A 143 -10.73 -10.84 -2.75
CA ILE A 143 -10.88 -9.47 -3.26
C ILE A 143 -9.75 -8.59 -2.71
N TYR A 144 -9.45 -8.66 -1.41
CA TYR A 144 -8.33 -7.91 -0.84
C TYR A 144 -6.99 -8.36 -1.41
N VAL A 145 -6.74 -9.66 -1.58
CA VAL A 145 -5.49 -10.13 -2.20
C VAL A 145 -5.29 -9.54 -3.60
N MET A 146 -6.36 -9.47 -4.40
CA MET A 146 -6.28 -9.00 -5.79
C MET A 146 -6.21 -7.48 -5.91
N ASN A 147 -6.93 -6.75 -5.06
CA ASN A 147 -7.16 -5.31 -5.26
C ASN A 147 -6.53 -4.42 -4.17
N ASN A 148 -6.26 -4.94 -2.97
CA ASN A 148 -5.72 -4.17 -1.85
C ASN A 148 -4.99 -5.03 -0.80
N GLN A 149 -3.96 -5.75 -1.25
CA GLN A 149 -3.16 -6.63 -0.38
C GLN A 149 -2.56 -5.92 0.86
N PRO A 150 -2.13 -4.64 0.79
CA PRO A 150 -1.66 -3.91 1.98
C PRO A 150 -2.71 -3.80 3.10
N ALA A 151 -3.99 -3.58 2.77
CA ALA A 151 -5.04 -3.50 3.79
C ALA A 151 -5.23 -4.84 4.51
N LEU A 152 -5.23 -5.95 3.77
CA LEU A 152 -5.30 -7.30 4.36
C LEU A 152 -4.09 -7.59 5.24
N ASN A 153 -2.87 -7.25 4.80
CA ASN A 153 -1.68 -7.46 5.62
C ASN A 153 -1.71 -6.63 6.91
N SER A 154 -2.23 -5.39 6.84
CA SER A 154 -2.44 -4.55 8.03
C SER A 154 -3.47 -5.17 8.98
N TYR A 155 -4.53 -5.78 8.44
CA TYR A 155 -5.54 -6.46 9.25
C TYR A 155 -4.99 -7.70 9.94
N ILE A 156 -4.29 -8.58 9.21
CA ILE A 156 -3.63 -9.76 9.78
C ILE A 156 -2.61 -9.33 10.85
N ALA A 157 -1.89 -8.21 10.67
CA ALA A 157 -1.01 -7.66 11.69
C ALA A 157 -1.77 -7.24 12.96
N ASN A 158 -2.94 -6.62 12.84
CA ASN A 158 -3.78 -6.29 13.99
C ASN A 158 -4.27 -7.54 14.73
N LEU A 159 -4.71 -8.57 13.99
CA LEU A 159 -5.10 -9.86 14.57
C LEU A 159 -3.92 -10.53 15.30
N TYR A 160 -2.71 -10.44 14.73
CA TYR A 160 -1.51 -10.97 15.37
C TYR A 160 -1.24 -10.28 16.71
N LEU A 161 -1.42 -8.96 16.77
CA LEU A 161 -1.23 -8.17 17.99
C LEU A 161 -2.32 -8.42 19.05
N SER A 162 -3.54 -8.78 18.64
CA SER A 162 -4.62 -9.18 19.55
C SER A 162 -4.60 -10.67 19.93
N ASN A 163 -3.65 -11.46 19.39
CA ASN A 163 -3.55 -12.91 19.55
C ASN A 163 -4.76 -13.71 19.03
N ASP A 164 -5.42 -13.25 17.97
CA ASP A 164 -6.49 -14.01 17.30
C ASP A 164 -5.91 -15.01 16.28
N VAL A 165 -5.39 -16.13 16.81
CA VAL A 165 -4.67 -17.14 16.02
C VAL A 165 -5.58 -17.89 15.05
N ASP A 166 -6.85 -18.09 15.42
CA ASP A 166 -7.80 -18.88 14.63
C ASP A 166 -8.17 -18.14 13.34
N GLN A 167 -8.45 -16.84 13.43
CA GLN A 167 -8.77 -16.05 12.24
C GLN A 167 -7.55 -15.86 11.33
N ILE A 168 -6.35 -15.66 11.90
CA ILE A 168 -5.11 -15.59 11.12
C ILE A 168 -4.90 -16.89 10.32
N SER A 169 -5.01 -18.04 11.00
CA SER A 169 -4.81 -19.35 10.39
C SER A 169 -5.76 -19.57 9.21
N GLU A 170 -7.01 -19.15 9.36
CA GLU A 170 -8.02 -19.27 8.31
C GLU A 170 -7.73 -18.36 7.11
N ILE A 171 -7.35 -17.09 7.34
CA ILE A 171 -6.98 -16.17 6.25
C ILE A 171 -5.78 -16.69 5.48
N LEU A 172 -4.74 -17.16 6.17
CA LEU A 172 -3.54 -17.69 5.51
C LEU A 172 -3.85 -18.98 4.74
N ARG A 173 -4.73 -19.84 5.26
CA ARG A 173 -5.20 -21.04 4.57
C ARG A 173 -5.94 -20.71 3.27
N ILE A 174 -6.83 -19.72 3.31
CA ILE A 174 -7.62 -19.26 2.15
C ILE A 174 -6.71 -18.61 1.10
N THR A 175 -5.91 -17.64 1.52
CA THR A 175 -5.17 -16.76 0.60
C THR A 175 -3.83 -17.33 0.16
N ASN A 176 -3.31 -18.34 0.87
CA ASN A 176 -1.98 -18.91 0.69
C ASN A 176 -0.85 -17.84 0.70
N VAL A 177 -1.08 -16.74 1.42
CA VAL A 177 -0.10 -15.68 1.61
C VAL A 177 0.87 -16.10 2.72
N SER A 178 2.17 -15.83 2.54
CA SER A 178 3.14 -16.03 3.62
C SER A 178 2.89 -15.04 4.76
N ILE A 179 2.79 -15.54 5.98
CA ILE A 179 2.67 -14.73 7.19
C ILE A 179 3.81 -13.71 7.30
N GLY A 180 5.01 -14.01 6.79
CA GLY A 180 6.15 -13.07 6.79
C GLY A 180 5.86 -11.71 6.12
N ARG A 181 4.86 -11.63 5.23
CA ARG A 181 4.44 -10.38 4.56
C ARG A 181 3.82 -9.34 5.49
N ILE A 182 3.41 -9.73 6.70
CA ILE A 182 2.86 -8.78 7.67
C ILE A 182 3.96 -8.02 8.43
N CYS A 183 5.22 -8.43 8.31
CA CYS A 183 6.35 -7.84 9.05
C CYS A 183 6.41 -6.31 8.95
N PRO A 184 6.24 -5.67 7.78
CA PRO A 184 6.26 -4.21 7.69
C PRO A 184 5.14 -3.52 8.47
N PHE A 185 3.99 -4.18 8.60
CA PHE A 185 2.80 -3.64 9.25
C PHE A 185 2.87 -3.79 10.77
N LEU A 186 3.52 -4.85 11.27
CA LEU A 186 3.78 -5.04 12.69
C LEU A 186 4.64 -3.93 13.29
N VAL A 187 5.56 -3.34 12.52
CA VAL A 187 6.45 -2.25 12.98
C VAL A 187 5.68 -1.06 13.55
N LYS A 188 4.43 -0.83 13.15
CA LYS A 188 3.65 0.29 13.63
C LYS A 188 3.33 0.18 15.13
N ASP A 189 2.82 -0.97 15.55
CA ASP A 189 2.18 -1.12 16.85
C ASP A 189 2.79 -2.26 17.71
N ALA A 190 3.64 -3.12 17.14
CA ALA A 190 4.28 -4.22 17.89
C ALA A 190 5.30 -3.70 18.91
N THR A 191 5.38 -4.39 20.04
CA THR A 191 6.50 -4.28 20.98
C THR A 191 7.78 -4.91 20.43
N VAL A 192 8.92 -4.60 21.05
CA VAL A 192 10.23 -5.18 20.71
C VAL A 192 10.18 -6.70 20.80
N GLU A 193 9.59 -7.22 21.87
CA GLU A 193 9.44 -8.65 22.15
C GLU A 193 8.55 -9.33 21.10
N GLN A 194 7.38 -8.75 20.80
CA GLN A 194 6.48 -9.32 19.79
C GLN A 194 7.11 -9.37 18.40
N LEU A 195 7.86 -8.34 17.99
CA LEU A 195 8.57 -8.35 16.72
C LEU A 195 9.69 -9.39 16.71
N LYS A 196 10.43 -9.53 17.82
CA LYS A 196 11.48 -10.54 17.95
C LYS A 196 10.92 -11.95 17.83
N ASP A 197 9.84 -12.25 18.55
CA ASP A 197 9.17 -13.55 18.52
C ASP A 197 8.64 -13.85 17.11
N PHE A 198 8.07 -12.84 16.45
CA PHE A 198 7.60 -12.96 15.07
C PHE A 198 8.72 -13.33 14.10
N VAL A 199 9.85 -12.62 14.14
CA VAL A 199 11.00 -12.86 13.25
C VAL A 199 11.65 -14.22 13.51
N GLN A 200 11.67 -14.67 14.77
CA GLN A 200 12.23 -15.98 15.12
C GLN A 200 11.33 -17.15 14.72
N SER A 201 10.01 -16.94 14.69
CA SER A 201 9.04 -18.00 14.44
C SER A 201 8.64 -18.12 12.97
N ASN A 202 8.95 -17.13 12.14
CA ASN A 202 8.44 -17.04 10.78
C ASN A 202 9.54 -16.75 9.76
N SER A 203 9.42 -17.36 8.58
CA SER A 203 10.30 -17.04 7.44
C SER A 203 9.88 -15.70 6.82
N ILE A 204 10.78 -14.72 6.86
CA ILE A 204 10.57 -13.38 6.29
C ILE A 204 11.47 -13.21 5.07
N LEU A 205 10.91 -12.83 3.93
CA LEU A 205 11.70 -12.53 2.75
C LEU A 205 12.48 -11.23 2.96
N GLY A 206 13.70 -11.15 2.41
CA GLY A 206 14.52 -9.95 2.53
C GLY A 206 13.80 -8.68 2.06
N THR A 207 12.96 -8.76 1.01
CA THR A 207 12.15 -7.64 0.54
C THR A 207 11.17 -7.13 1.59
N ASP A 208 10.49 -8.03 2.29
CA ASP A 208 9.53 -7.68 3.34
C ASP A 208 10.26 -7.14 4.57
N TRP A 209 11.42 -7.72 4.91
CA TRP A 209 12.27 -7.21 5.99
C TRP A 209 12.78 -5.79 5.73
N PHE A 210 13.21 -5.48 4.49
CA PHE A 210 13.62 -4.11 4.13
C PHE A 210 12.47 -3.12 4.15
N GLN A 211 11.26 -3.55 3.78
CA GLN A 211 10.08 -2.71 3.96
C GLN A 211 9.82 -2.44 5.44
N ALA A 212 9.99 -3.44 6.32
CA ALA A 212 9.88 -3.24 7.75
C ALA A 212 10.94 -2.26 8.30
N LEU A 213 12.20 -2.37 7.87
CA LEU A 213 13.25 -1.39 8.22
C LEU A 213 12.91 0.02 7.74
N ARG A 214 12.38 0.14 6.52
CA ARG A 214 11.93 1.43 5.96
C ARG A 214 10.79 2.03 6.78
N GLU A 215 9.80 1.22 7.15
CA GLU A 215 8.68 1.65 7.99
C GLU A 215 9.14 2.04 9.41
N ALA A 216 10.12 1.33 9.98
CA ALA A 216 10.70 1.68 11.28
C ALA A 216 11.33 3.07 11.25
N CYS A 217 12.06 3.40 10.17
CA CYS A 217 12.60 4.75 9.97
C CYS A 217 11.51 5.80 9.78
N ARG A 218 10.48 5.49 8.98
CA ARG A 218 9.38 6.42 8.69
C ARG A 218 8.56 6.78 9.94
N LEU A 219 8.35 5.79 10.81
CA LEU A 219 7.58 5.92 12.04
C LEU A 219 8.43 6.32 13.25
N GLU A 220 9.73 6.54 13.05
CA GLU A 220 10.72 6.80 14.12
C GLU A 220 10.63 5.78 15.28
N ARG A 221 10.52 4.48 14.95
CA ARG A 221 10.54 3.39 15.93
C ARG A 221 11.96 3.13 16.43
N LEU A 222 12.52 4.11 17.14
CA LEU A 222 13.89 4.10 17.66
C LEU A 222 14.13 2.98 18.67
N ASP A 223 13.07 2.49 19.30
CA ASP A 223 13.07 1.33 20.19
C ASP A 223 13.31 0.01 19.43
N LEU A 224 12.74 -0.14 18.23
CA LEU A 224 12.89 -1.33 17.40
C LEU A 224 14.16 -1.31 16.55
N LEU A 225 14.57 -0.14 16.07
CA LEU A 225 15.61 -0.02 15.04
C LEU A 225 16.96 -0.68 15.42
N PRO A 226 17.49 -0.56 16.66
CA PRO A 226 18.71 -1.25 17.06
C PRO A 226 18.59 -2.78 16.98
N LEU A 227 17.47 -3.34 17.45
CA LEU A 227 17.20 -4.78 17.35
C LEU A 227 17.13 -5.19 15.88
N MET A 228 16.40 -4.45 15.04
CA MET A 228 16.26 -4.80 13.64
C MET A 228 17.61 -4.73 12.88
N ILE A 229 18.50 -3.80 13.23
CA ILE A 229 19.87 -3.78 12.70
C ILE A 229 20.60 -5.07 13.07
N ASP A 230 20.58 -5.44 14.35
CA ASP A 230 21.29 -6.61 14.86
C ASP A 230 20.75 -7.91 14.24
N LEU A 231 19.42 -8.02 14.07
CA LEU A 231 18.77 -9.13 13.37
C LEU A 231 19.15 -9.18 11.89
N THR A 232 19.28 -8.02 11.22
CA THR A 232 19.69 -7.99 9.81
C THR A 232 21.10 -8.53 9.62
N VAL A 233 22.02 -8.19 10.53
CA VAL A 233 23.42 -8.67 10.46
C VAL A 233 23.54 -10.16 10.74
N ARG A 234 22.55 -10.78 11.42
CA ARG A 234 22.58 -12.19 11.82
C ARG A 234 21.82 -13.12 10.88
N ASP A 235 20.65 -12.68 10.42
CA ASP A 235 19.69 -13.53 9.71
C ASP A 235 19.65 -13.19 8.21
N PHE A 236 20.28 -12.07 7.82
CA PHE A 236 20.28 -11.55 6.45
C PHE A 236 21.71 -11.21 6.00
N ASP A 237 22.72 -11.98 6.44
CA ASP A 237 24.19 -11.76 6.30
C ASP A 237 24.69 -11.27 4.93
N TYR A 238 23.97 -11.57 3.84
CA TYR A 238 24.26 -11.04 2.51
C TYR A 238 24.02 -9.54 2.36
N TYR A 239 23.39 -8.91 3.35
CA TYR A 239 22.94 -7.53 3.30
C TYR A 239 23.63 -6.67 4.34
N LYS A 240 24.11 -5.50 3.91
CA LYS A 240 24.60 -4.45 4.81
C LYS A 240 23.41 -3.56 5.20
N PRO A 241 22.87 -3.64 6.43
CA PRO A 241 21.69 -2.86 6.83
C PRO A 241 21.97 -1.36 6.86
N LEU A 242 23.15 -0.98 7.39
CA LEU A 242 23.46 0.41 7.71
C LEU A 242 23.36 1.37 6.51
N PRO A 243 23.92 1.07 5.32
CA PRO A 243 23.71 1.92 4.14
C PRO A 243 22.23 2.14 3.78
N LYS A 244 21.41 1.08 3.84
CA LYS A 244 19.98 1.19 3.51
C LYS A 244 19.21 1.99 4.55
N ILE A 245 19.51 1.79 5.83
CA ILE A 245 18.87 2.55 6.90
C ILE A 245 19.32 4.02 6.86
N ALA A 246 20.57 4.32 6.48
CA ALA A 246 21.01 5.70 6.21
C ALA A 246 20.20 6.34 5.06
N GLU A 247 20.03 5.63 3.94
CA GLU A 247 19.19 6.08 2.82
C GLU A 247 17.74 6.33 3.26
N PHE A 248 17.14 5.44 4.05
CA PHE A 248 15.77 5.61 4.56
C PHE A 248 15.65 6.78 5.53
N SER A 249 16.61 6.91 6.45
CA SER A 249 16.66 8.02 7.42
C SER A 249 16.69 9.36 6.70
N VAL A 250 17.51 9.46 5.65
CA VAL A 250 17.55 10.65 4.80
C VAL A 250 16.24 10.82 4.02
N THR A 251 15.71 9.77 3.41
CA THR A 251 14.46 9.82 2.63
C THR A 251 13.29 10.40 3.43
N PHE A 252 13.22 10.11 4.73
CA PHE A 252 12.19 10.61 5.64
C PHE A 252 12.63 11.82 6.49
N ASP A 253 13.80 12.38 6.21
CA ASP A 253 14.47 13.43 6.98
C ASP A 253 14.49 13.18 8.51
N CYS A 254 14.68 11.92 8.88
CA CYS A 254 14.70 11.42 10.25
C CYS A 254 16.12 11.40 10.82
N VAL A 255 16.49 12.49 11.50
CA VAL A 255 17.79 12.64 12.16
C VAL A 255 18.02 11.58 13.25
N SER A 256 16.97 11.19 13.98
CA SER A 256 17.06 10.23 15.07
C SER A 256 17.48 8.84 14.59
N CYS A 257 16.88 8.35 13.50
CA CYS A 257 17.30 7.09 12.88
C CYS A 257 18.71 7.20 12.30
N LEU A 258 19.05 8.35 11.68
CA LEU A 258 20.38 8.58 11.14
C LEU A 258 21.47 8.53 12.22
N LYS A 259 21.21 9.07 13.42
CA LYS A 259 22.12 8.98 14.57
C LYS A 259 22.41 7.54 14.97
N ILE A 260 21.38 6.70 15.11
CA ILE A 260 21.53 5.28 15.44
C ILE A 260 22.43 4.58 14.43
N VAL A 261 22.28 4.90 13.15
CA VAL A 261 23.10 4.31 12.07
C VAL A 261 24.59 4.65 12.23
N PHE A 262 24.92 5.91 12.56
CA PHE A 262 26.31 6.31 12.81
C PHE A 262 26.85 5.74 14.12
N GLU A 263 26.05 5.66 15.18
CA GLU A 263 26.42 5.02 16.45
C GLU A 263 26.73 3.53 16.28
N LYS A 264 26.05 2.87 15.33
CA LYS A 264 26.31 1.48 14.92
C LYS A 264 27.50 1.33 13.95
N GLY A 265 28.26 2.40 13.71
CA GLY A 265 29.52 2.36 12.97
C GLY A 265 29.39 2.53 11.45
N TYR A 266 28.30 3.12 10.96
CA TYR A 266 28.20 3.47 9.55
C TYR A 266 29.21 4.56 9.17
N GLU A 267 30.03 4.28 8.16
CA GLU A 267 30.86 5.30 7.53
C GLU A 267 30.04 6.09 6.50
N PHE A 268 30.08 7.42 6.60
CA PHE A 268 29.42 8.28 5.62
C PHE A 268 29.96 8.02 4.20
N LYS A 269 29.05 7.90 3.25
CA LYS A 269 29.34 7.77 1.81
C LYS A 269 28.81 9.00 1.06
N PRO A 270 29.64 9.72 0.28
CA PRO A 270 29.23 10.94 -0.42
C PRO A 270 28.03 10.78 -1.36
N GLU A 271 27.71 9.57 -1.80
CA GLU A 271 26.53 9.21 -2.58
C GLU A 271 25.23 9.55 -1.85
N LEU A 272 25.23 9.49 -0.52
CA LEU A 272 24.08 9.84 0.30
C LEU A 272 23.63 11.30 0.11
N LEU A 273 24.52 12.20 -0.33
CA LEU A 273 24.17 13.58 -0.67
C LEU A 273 23.19 13.70 -1.83
N TYR A 274 23.19 12.76 -2.78
CA TYR A 274 22.17 12.75 -3.84
C TYR A 274 20.79 12.45 -3.25
N VAL A 275 20.70 11.50 -2.32
CA VAL A 275 19.45 11.15 -1.65
C VAL A 275 18.95 12.32 -0.78
N ILE A 276 19.85 13.00 -0.06
CA ILE A 276 19.56 14.21 0.71
C ILE A 276 18.99 15.29 -0.20
N HIS A 277 19.62 15.52 -1.36
CA HIS A 277 19.17 16.52 -2.33
C HIS A 277 17.81 16.19 -2.92
N SER A 278 17.61 14.96 -3.39
CA SER A 278 16.34 14.53 -3.98
C SER A 278 15.15 14.60 -3.01
N ASN A 279 15.39 14.39 -1.71
CA ASN A 279 14.33 14.39 -0.70
C ASN A 279 14.27 15.69 0.13
N LYS A 280 15.10 16.69 -0.19
CA LYS A 280 15.20 17.96 0.56
C LYS A 280 15.41 17.76 2.06
N SER A 281 16.24 16.79 2.43
CA SER A 281 16.46 16.34 3.82
C SER A 281 17.37 17.28 4.61
N THR A 282 16.90 18.52 4.83
CA THR A 282 17.71 19.60 5.42
C THR A 282 18.10 19.31 6.86
N ARG A 283 17.25 18.64 7.65
CA ARG A 283 17.58 18.30 9.05
C ARG A 283 18.71 17.29 9.12
N CYS A 284 18.66 16.25 8.27
CA CYS A 284 19.73 15.27 8.16
C CYS A 284 21.03 15.89 7.67
N LEU A 285 20.97 16.75 6.64
CA LEU A 285 22.15 17.49 6.17
C LEU A 285 22.77 18.33 7.29
N ASN A 286 21.95 19.08 8.02
CA ASN A 286 22.42 19.91 9.13
C ASN A 286 23.10 19.08 10.23
N TYR A 287 22.52 17.94 10.59
CA TYR A 287 23.14 17.01 11.53
C TYR A 287 24.52 16.53 11.04
N LEU A 288 24.62 16.14 9.79
CA LEU A 288 25.87 15.67 9.18
C LEU A 288 26.97 16.74 9.17
N LEU A 289 26.61 17.99 8.86
CA LEU A 289 27.53 19.12 8.82
C LEU A 289 27.97 19.55 10.22
N ARG A 290 27.03 19.72 11.16
CA ARG A 290 27.34 20.19 12.53
C ARG A 290 28.19 19.21 13.34
N ASN A 291 28.08 17.92 13.05
CA ASN A 291 28.87 16.89 13.74
C ASN A 291 30.17 16.55 12.99
N ASN A 292 30.55 17.34 11.97
CA ASN A 292 31.74 17.09 11.14
C ASN A 292 31.81 15.66 10.57
N ILE A 293 30.65 15.04 10.32
CA ILE A 293 30.56 13.70 9.71
C ILE A 293 30.98 13.80 8.24
N ILE A 294 30.71 14.95 7.62
CA ILE A 294 31.13 15.28 6.26
C ILE A 294 32.28 16.27 6.33
N GLU A 295 33.44 15.87 5.80
CA GLU A 295 34.54 16.80 5.55
C GLU A 295 34.30 17.58 4.25
N ILE A 296 33.64 18.73 4.34
CA ILE A 296 33.24 19.56 3.18
C ILE A 296 34.43 19.82 2.23
N ASN A 297 35.62 20.11 2.79
CA ASN A 297 36.82 20.43 2.01
C ASN A 297 37.36 19.27 1.16
N LYS A 298 36.91 18.03 1.42
CA LYS A 298 37.28 16.84 0.65
C LYS A 298 36.24 16.45 -0.40
N LEU A 299 35.09 17.12 -0.44
CA LEU A 299 34.04 16.80 -1.40
C LEU A 299 34.35 17.35 -2.80
N PRO A 300 34.01 16.62 -3.87
CA PRO A 300 34.09 17.15 -5.23
C PRO A 300 33.05 18.28 -5.43
N LEU A 301 33.34 19.19 -6.35
CA LEU A 301 32.54 20.39 -6.62
C LEU A 301 31.05 20.07 -6.82
N GLU A 302 30.74 19.01 -7.56
CA GLU A 302 29.36 18.58 -7.80
C GLU A 302 28.57 18.32 -6.51
N LYS A 303 29.21 17.76 -5.47
CA LYS A 303 28.59 17.46 -4.17
C LYS A 303 28.41 18.71 -3.34
N LEU A 304 29.36 19.65 -3.45
CA LEU A 304 29.24 20.97 -2.84
C LEU A 304 28.05 21.73 -3.43
N LEU A 305 27.83 21.65 -4.74
CA LEU A 305 26.69 22.27 -5.40
C LEU A 305 25.35 21.75 -4.84
N LEU A 306 25.22 20.43 -4.60
CA LEU A 306 24.04 19.85 -3.95
C LEU A 306 23.81 20.39 -2.53
N ILE A 307 24.88 20.57 -1.76
CA ILE A 307 24.79 21.14 -0.42
C ILE A 307 24.32 22.60 -0.52
N THR A 308 24.91 23.40 -1.42
CA THR A 308 24.57 24.81 -1.56
C THR A 308 23.14 25.05 -2.04
N SER A 309 22.60 24.21 -2.93
CA SER A 309 21.23 24.35 -3.42
C SER A 309 20.20 24.15 -2.30
N LEU A 310 20.42 23.17 -1.42
CA LEU A 310 19.55 22.90 -0.27
C LEU A 310 19.63 23.98 0.81
N LEU A 311 20.82 24.54 1.02
CA LEU A 311 21.04 25.58 2.03
C LEU A 311 20.43 26.93 1.63
N GLY A 312 20.28 27.19 0.34
CA GLY A 312 19.55 28.38 -0.15
C GLY A 312 18.09 28.42 0.31
N GLU A 313 17.51 27.28 0.71
CA GLU A 313 16.12 27.16 1.15
C GLU A 313 15.93 27.32 2.68
N ASP A 314 17.00 27.32 3.51
CA ASP A 314 16.93 27.46 4.98
C ASP A 314 18.04 28.38 5.56
N PRO A 315 17.72 29.65 5.91
CA PRO A 315 18.71 30.66 6.31
C PRO A 315 19.41 30.39 7.66
N GLY A 316 18.92 29.46 8.49
CA GLY A 316 19.49 29.16 9.80
C GLY A 316 20.77 28.32 9.77
N ILE A 317 21.05 27.65 8.64
CA ILE A 317 22.19 26.73 8.47
C ILE A 317 23.36 27.41 7.72
N VAL A 318 23.03 28.42 6.90
CA VAL A 318 23.91 29.02 5.88
C VAL A 318 25.13 29.75 6.45
N ARG A 319 25.04 30.36 7.64
CA ARG A 319 26.00 31.40 8.00
C ARG A 319 27.30 30.93 8.65
N ASP A 320 27.27 29.89 9.49
CA ASP A 320 28.40 29.64 10.41
C ASP A 320 29.29 28.44 10.04
N VAL A 321 28.79 27.42 9.31
CA VAL A 321 29.57 26.19 9.01
C VAL A 321 30.00 26.12 7.54
N VAL A 322 29.10 26.54 6.65
CA VAL A 322 29.26 26.36 5.21
C VAL A 322 30.00 27.54 4.59
N LYS A 323 29.84 28.75 5.15
CA LYS A 323 30.46 29.98 4.64
C LYS A 323 31.99 29.89 4.63
N ASP A 324 32.61 29.53 5.74
CA ASP A 324 34.08 29.49 5.85
C ASP A 324 34.68 28.32 5.03
N SER A 325 33.98 27.18 4.97
CA SER A 325 34.40 26.03 4.16
C SER A 325 34.26 26.33 2.66
N LEU A 326 33.16 26.95 2.21
CA LEU A 326 32.97 27.36 0.82
C LEU A 326 33.94 28.47 0.41
N ILE A 327 34.19 29.46 1.28
CA ILE A 327 35.19 30.51 1.03
C ILE A 327 36.55 29.88 0.81
N ASN A 328 36.99 28.97 1.68
CA ASN A 328 38.27 28.26 1.50
C ASN A 328 38.33 27.44 0.20
N ILE A 329 37.23 26.79 -0.19
CA ILE A 329 37.20 26.01 -1.44
C ILE A 329 37.25 26.92 -2.66
N ILE A 330 36.51 28.03 -2.64
CA ILE A 330 36.52 29.06 -3.68
C ILE A 330 37.93 29.66 -3.79
N GLU A 331 38.54 30.05 -2.68
CA GLU A 331 39.90 30.59 -2.63
C GLU A 331 40.92 29.60 -3.20
N ASN A 332 40.87 28.33 -2.80
CA ASN A 332 41.76 27.29 -3.32
C ASN A 332 41.57 27.00 -4.82
N LEU A 333 40.32 27.01 -5.31
CA LEU A 333 40.02 26.87 -6.74
C LEU A 333 40.56 28.05 -7.54
N PHE A 334 40.38 29.28 -7.04
CA PHE A 334 40.95 30.48 -7.66
C PHE A 334 42.47 30.44 -7.66
N GLN A 335 43.10 29.96 -6.59
CA GLN A 335 44.56 29.86 -6.48
C GLN A 335 45.12 28.85 -7.49
N LYS A 336 44.53 27.65 -7.59
CA LYS A 336 44.90 26.64 -8.61
C LYS A 336 44.77 27.18 -10.03
N HIS A 337 43.68 27.88 -10.34
CA HIS A 337 43.46 28.43 -11.68
C HIS A 337 44.42 29.59 -12.01
N LYS A 338 44.80 30.36 -10.99
CA LYS A 338 45.82 31.42 -11.11
C LYS A 338 47.20 30.81 -11.36
N GLU A 339 47.54 29.71 -10.70
CA GLU A 339 48.77 28.96 -10.90
C GLU A 339 48.83 28.26 -12.26
N GLU A 340 47.73 27.67 -12.74
CA GLU A 340 47.66 27.08 -14.09
C GLU A 340 47.82 28.14 -15.18
N LYS A 341 47.16 29.30 -15.06
CA LYS A 341 47.35 30.43 -15.98
C LYS A 341 48.78 30.97 -15.97
N LEU A 342 49.46 30.96 -14.82
CA LEU A 342 50.86 31.36 -14.70
C LEU A 342 51.84 30.33 -15.28
N ARG A 343 51.49 29.04 -15.34
CA ARG A 343 52.32 28.00 -15.98
C ARG A 343 52.24 27.99 -17.50
N HIS A 344 51.22 28.62 -18.08
CA HIS A 344 51.03 28.76 -19.52
C HIS A 344 51.61 30.06 -20.11
N LEU A 345 52.13 30.94 -19.24
CA LEU A 345 52.94 32.11 -19.59
C LEU A 345 54.41 31.77 -19.36
#